data_AF-A0A644USP9-F1
#
_entry.id   AF-A0A644USP9-F1
#
_cell.length_a   1.000
_cell.length_b   1.000
_cell.length_c   1.000
_cell.angle_alpha   90.00
_cell.angle_beta   90.00
_cell.angle_gamma   90.00
#
_symmetry.space_group_name_H-M   'P 1'
#
loop_
_entity.id
_entity.type
_entity.pdbx_description
1 polymer ?
#
loop_
_entity_poly.entity_id
_entity_poly.type
_entity_poly.pdbx_seq_one_letter_code
_entity_poly.pdbx_strand_id
1 'polypeptide(L)'
;MKTTGLFLIFLLSTFLLSAQKIANLSFETSGKTIQIRYDLSGEKDDLYAVTVYVSQDEGKWEGPLRFVSGDVGENVNPGTNKQIVWEVLKEREELSGNLRIKLETSIMSSCKSFTVTHTAGSVAPVTKTVTYGVVETDLTGSKKCWITQNLGADRQARSATDASEASAGCYWQFNRKQGYKHDGKTRTPNTTWITSIYENSDWLPANDPCALLLGSGWRLPTFAEWEKTYATGGWDNLDETFNSVLKLHAAGFLFHSDGSLSYRGSDGLYWSSSQYVSDFGWYLDFGSSCSYVGSYYKGNGHSVRCLRD
;
A
#
# COMPACT_ATOMS: atom_id res chain seq x y z
N MET A 1 19.18 -56.64 -24.15
CA MET A 1 20.07 -55.71 -23.40
C MET A 1 19.28 -54.45 -23.11
N LYS A 2 18.84 -54.25 -21.87
CA LYS A 2 18.25 -52.97 -21.41
C LYS A 2 19.34 -52.26 -20.61
N THR A 3 19.88 -51.19 -21.18
CA THR A 3 20.91 -50.36 -20.56
C THR A 3 20.26 -49.41 -19.56
N THR A 4 20.60 -49.61 -18.29
CA THR A 4 20.27 -48.72 -17.17
C THR A 4 21.18 -47.49 -17.23
N GLY A 5 20.62 -46.33 -17.58
CA GLY A 5 21.36 -45.06 -17.62
C GLY A 5 21.24 -44.31 -16.30
N LEU A 6 22.34 -44.22 -15.56
CA LEU A 6 22.51 -43.41 -14.36
C LEU A 6 22.67 -41.94 -14.76
N PHE A 7 21.75 -41.07 -14.36
CA PHE A 7 21.86 -39.62 -14.58
C PHE A 7 22.45 -38.94 -13.35
N LEU A 8 23.65 -38.38 -13.53
CA LEU A 8 24.33 -37.53 -12.56
C LEU A 8 24.00 -36.07 -12.92
N ILE A 9 23.35 -35.32 -12.02
CA ILE A 9 23.02 -33.91 -12.23
C ILE A 9 24.02 -33.05 -11.46
N PHE A 10 24.78 -32.24 -12.18
CA PHE A 10 25.68 -31.24 -11.63
C PHE A 10 24.89 -29.96 -11.32
N LEU A 11 24.81 -29.58 -10.05
CA LEU A 11 24.29 -28.28 -9.63
C LEU A 11 25.40 -27.24 -9.70
N LEU A 12 25.36 -26.40 -10.72
CA LEU A 12 26.21 -25.21 -10.82
C LEU A 12 25.47 -24.03 -10.18
N SER A 13 25.79 -23.73 -8.92
CA SER A 13 25.32 -22.51 -8.26
C SER A 13 26.27 -21.35 -8.58
N THR A 14 25.74 -20.24 -9.08
CA THR A 14 25.87 -18.89 -8.50
C THR A 14 25.35 -17.87 -9.50
N PHE A 15 24.44 -16.99 -9.08
CA PHE A 15 24.57 -15.53 -9.21
C PHE A 15 23.44 -14.88 -8.39
N LEU A 16 23.83 -14.08 -7.40
CA LEU A 16 22.96 -13.18 -6.64
C LEU A 16 22.62 -11.97 -7.52
N LEU A 17 21.33 -11.72 -7.79
CA LEU A 17 20.78 -10.40 -8.13
C LEU A 17 19.24 -10.41 -8.03
N SER A 18 18.72 -9.49 -7.21
CA SER A 18 17.33 -8.99 -7.10
C SER A 18 16.20 -9.94 -6.63
N ALA A 19 15.64 -9.61 -5.46
CA ALA A 19 14.21 -9.65 -5.05
C ALA A 19 13.27 -10.72 -5.66
N GLN A 20 13.74 -11.94 -5.93
CA GLN A 20 12.89 -13.00 -6.44
C GLN A 20 11.99 -13.50 -5.30
N LYS A 21 10.67 -13.27 -5.42
CA LYS A 21 9.70 -13.68 -4.38
C LYS A 21 9.59 -15.20 -4.24
N ILE A 22 9.92 -15.93 -5.30
CA ILE A 22 9.92 -17.38 -5.33
C ILE A 22 11.32 -17.93 -5.05
N ALA A 23 11.40 -18.86 -4.09
CA ALA A 23 12.60 -19.59 -3.72
C ALA A 23 12.32 -21.10 -3.69
N ASN A 24 13.39 -21.90 -3.63
CA ASN A 24 13.31 -23.36 -3.49
C ASN A 24 12.38 -24.05 -4.51
N LEU A 25 12.31 -23.48 -5.73
CA LEU A 25 11.52 -24.03 -6.82
C LEU A 25 12.10 -25.37 -7.26
N SER A 26 11.27 -26.41 -7.19
CA SER A 26 11.59 -27.77 -7.60
C SER A 26 10.37 -28.44 -8.21
N PHE A 27 10.57 -29.50 -8.97
CA PHE A 27 9.46 -30.29 -9.48
C PHE A 27 9.84 -31.76 -9.66
N GLU A 28 8.86 -32.64 -9.54
CA GLU A 28 8.99 -34.08 -9.73
C GLU A 28 7.81 -34.62 -10.54
N THR A 29 8.06 -35.68 -11.30
CA THR A 29 6.99 -36.39 -12.02
C THR A 29 6.32 -37.39 -11.09
N SER A 30 4.99 -37.42 -11.09
CA SER A 30 4.20 -38.40 -10.35
C SER A 30 3.07 -38.92 -11.24
N GLY A 31 3.30 -40.09 -11.84
CA GLY A 31 2.39 -40.69 -12.81
C GLY A 31 2.19 -39.78 -14.04
N LYS A 32 0.96 -39.29 -14.22
CA LYS A 32 0.56 -38.39 -15.32
C LYS A 32 0.62 -36.90 -14.95
N THR A 33 1.12 -36.59 -13.76
CA THR A 33 1.16 -35.23 -13.23
C THR A 33 2.60 -34.79 -12.98
N ILE A 34 2.81 -33.48 -12.95
CA ILE A 34 4.02 -32.86 -12.42
C ILE A 34 3.66 -32.15 -11.13
N GLN A 35 4.41 -32.46 -10.07
CA GLN A 35 4.30 -31.88 -8.76
C GLN A 35 5.38 -30.80 -8.63
N ILE A 36 4.98 -29.54 -8.53
CA ILE A 36 5.88 -28.39 -8.43
C ILE A 36 5.86 -27.92 -6.98
N ARG A 37 7.02 -27.74 -6.36
CA ARG A 37 7.16 -27.18 -5.00
C ARG A 37 7.93 -25.88 -5.03
N TYR A 38 7.53 -24.93 -4.20
CA TYR A 38 8.21 -23.65 -4.07
C TYR A 38 7.93 -22.97 -2.72
N ASP A 39 8.75 -21.99 -2.39
CA ASP A 39 8.51 -21.05 -1.30
C ASP A 39 8.16 -19.68 -1.89
N LEU A 40 7.22 -18.98 -1.26
CA LEU A 40 6.80 -17.63 -1.63
C LEU A 40 7.05 -16.67 -0.48
N SER A 41 7.90 -15.67 -0.71
CA SER A 41 8.17 -14.59 0.23
C SER A 41 7.26 -13.38 -0.05
N GLY A 42 6.84 -12.71 1.02
CA GLY A 42 5.93 -11.55 1.00
C GLY A 42 5.39 -11.25 2.40
N GLU A 43 4.64 -10.16 2.55
CA GLU A 43 3.96 -9.86 3.82
C GLU A 43 2.88 -10.91 4.11
N LYS A 44 2.71 -11.27 5.38
CA LYS A 44 1.84 -12.39 5.80
C LYS A 44 0.42 -12.34 5.21
N ASP A 45 -0.13 -11.14 5.07
CA ASP A 45 -1.51 -10.89 4.64
C ASP A 45 -1.62 -10.44 3.16
N ASP A 46 -0.48 -10.31 2.47
CA ASP A 46 -0.49 -10.11 1.03
C ASP A 46 -1.04 -11.37 0.33
N LEU A 47 -1.69 -11.13 -0.78
CA LEU A 47 -2.12 -12.17 -1.70
C LEU A 47 -1.33 -12.04 -2.98
N TYR A 48 -1.05 -13.16 -3.61
CA TYR A 48 -0.31 -13.23 -4.86
C TYR A 48 -1.13 -13.94 -5.91
N ALA A 49 -1.00 -13.48 -7.15
CA ALA A 49 -1.30 -14.30 -8.30
C ALA A 49 -0.03 -15.06 -8.67
N VAL A 50 -0.09 -16.38 -8.77
CA VAL A 50 1.02 -17.26 -9.14
C VAL A 50 0.70 -17.93 -10.47
N THR A 51 1.49 -17.68 -11.50
CA THR A 51 1.30 -18.25 -12.84
C THR A 51 2.46 -19.17 -13.22
N VAL A 52 2.13 -20.27 -13.90
CA VAL A 52 3.11 -21.30 -14.27
C VAL A 52 3.41 -21.24 -15.76
N TYR A 53 4.68 -21.27 -16.10
CA TYR A 53 5.20 -21.37 -17.47
C TYR A 53 6.20 -22.50 -17.57
N VAL A 54 6.30 -23.10 -18.76
CA VAL A 54 7.23 -24.21 -19.04
C VAL A 54 8.04 -23.94 -20.31
N SER A 55 9.20 -24.57 -20.44
CA SER A 55 10.02 -24.52 -21.66
C SER A 55 10.69 -25.87 -21.89
N GLN A 56 10.76 -26.29 -23.15
CA GLN A 56 11.46 -27.51 -23.59
C GLN A 56 12.66 -27.23 -24.51
N ASP A 57 12.82 -25.98 -24.96
CA ASP A 57 13.78 -25.56 -25.99
C ASP A 57 14.75 -24.47 -25.50
N GLU A 58 14.94 -24.39 -24.18
CA GLU A 58 15.90 -23.48 -23.52
C GLU A 58 15.79 -22.00 -23.89
N GLY A 59 14.61 -21.54 -24.33
CA GLY A 59 14.43 -20.12 -24.69
C GLY A 59 12.98 -19.69 -24.93
N LYS A 60 12.07 -20.60 -25.27
CA LYS A 60 10.66 -20.30 -25.48
C LYS A 60 9.84 -20.76 -24.28
N TRP A 61 9.22 -19.79 -23.61
CA TRP A 61 8.30 -20.06 -22.50
C TRP A 61 6.88 -20.21 -23.02
N GLU A 62 6.23 -21.29 -22.64
CA GLU A 62 4.85 -21.63 -22.94
C GLU A 62 4.01 -21.54 -21.66
N GLY A 63 2.83 -20.93 -21.76
CA GLY A 63 1.92 -20.69 -20.64
C GLY A 63 1.12 -19.40 -20.81
N PRO A 64 0.36 -18.96 -19.78
CA PRO A 64 0.20 -19.63 -18.49
C PRO A 64 -0.49 -20.99 -18.65
N LEU A 65 -0.01 -22.00 -17.93
CA LEU A 65 -0.64 -23.32 -17.91
C LEU A 65 -2.06 -23.23 -17.35
N ARG A 66 -2.98 -24.02 -17.89
CA ARG A 66 -4.41 -23.98 -17.58
C ARG A 66 -4.84 -25.11 -16.66
N PHE A 67 -4.27 -26.30 -16.85
CA PHE A 67 -4.64 -27.49 -16.09
C PHE A 67 -3.76 -27.67 -14.86
N VAL A 68 -3.67 -26.62 -14.05
CA VAL A 68 -2.91 -26.57 -12.80
C VAL A 68 -3.84 -26.39 -11.60
N SER A 69 -3.44 -26.92 -10.43
CA SER A 69 -4.20 -26.83 -9.19
C SER A 69 -3.28 -26.76 -7.96
N GLY A 70 -3.79 -26.36 -6.80
CA GLY A 70 -2.99 -26.17 -5.57
C GLY A 70 -2.72 -24.70 -5.28
N ASP A 71 -1.51 -24.39 -4.83
CA ASP A 71 -1.03 -23.03 -4.53
C ASP A 71 -0.65 -22.27 -5.83
N VAL A 72 -1.64 -22.09 -6.71
CA VAL A 72 -1.51 -21.48 -8.05
C VAL A 72 -2.73 -20.63 -8.38
N GLY A 73 -2.56 -19.64 -9.26
CA GLY A 73 -3.61 -18.69 -9.61
C GLY A 73 -3.69 -17.57 -8.58
N GLU A 74 -4.88 -17.00 -8.42
CA GLU A 74 -5.13 -15.87 -7.53
C GLU A 74 -5.24 -16.28 -6.06
N ASN A 75 -5.03 -15.30 -5.16
CA ASN A 75 -5.21 -15.42 -3.71
C ASN A 75 -4.25 -16.37 -3.00
N VAL A 76 -3.01 -16.50 -3.50
CA VAL A 76 -1.97 -17.30 -2.84
C VAL A 76 -1.28 -16.48 -1.76
N ASN A 77 -1.39 -16.86 -0.49
CA ASN A 77 -0.63 -16.25 0.60
C ASN A 77 0.86 -16.59 0.49
N PRO A 78 1.80 -15.79 1.04
CA PRO A 78 3.19 -16.20 1.26
C PRO A 78 3.32 -17.45 2.14
N GLY A 79 4.50 -18.06 2.14
CA GLY A 79 4.82 -19.23 2.96
C GLY A 79 5.70 -20.25 2.25
N THR A 80 6.15 -21.25 3.01
CA THR A 80 7.02 -22.33 2.54
C THR A 80 6.24 -23.57 2.13
N ASN A 81 6.87 -24.46 1.35
CA ASN A 81 6.35 -25.76 0.95
C ASN A 81 5.04 -25.70 0.15
N LYS A 82 4.87 -24.67 -0.66
CA LYS A 82 3.71 -24.53 -1.56
C LYS A 82 3.77 -25.57 -2.66
N GLN A 83 2.60 -26.07 -3.09
CA GLN A 83 2.51 -27.17 -4.05
C GLN A 83 1.55 -26.84 -5.19
N ILE A 84 2.00 -27.09 -6.41
CA ILE A 84 1.18 -26.99 -7.62
C ILE A 84 1.19 -28.36 -8.31
N VAL A 85 0.01 -28.86 -8.66
CA VAL A 85 -0.17 -30.06 -9.48
C VAL A 85 -0.51 -29.64 -10.89
N TRP A 86 0.31 -30.01 -11.85
CA TRP A 86 0.01 -29.86 -13.28
C TRP A 86 -0.44 -31.18 -13.89
N GLU A 87 -1.67 -31.20 -14.44
CA GLU A 87 -2.21 -32.32 -15.20
C GLU A 87 -1.72 -32.27 -16.65
N VAL A 88 -0.49 -32.74 -16.86
CA VAL A 88 0.26 -32.64 -18.13
C VAL A 88 -0.58 -33.09 -19.34
N LEU A 89 -1.22 -34.25 -19.23
CA LEU A 89 -1.95 -34.86 -20.35
C LEU A 89 -3.29 -34.20 -20.69
N LYS A 90 -3.77 -33.26 -19.85
CA LYS A 90 -4.91 -32.40 -20.19
C LYS A 90 -4.47 -31.16 -20.97
N GLU A 91 -3.23 -30.72 -20.76
CA GLU A 91 -2.65 -29.58 -21.47
C GLU A 91 -2.08 -29.98 -22.84
N ARG A 92 -1.55 -31.20 -22.96
CA ARG A 92 -0.90 -31.68 -24.18
C ARG A 92 -0.90 -33.20 -24.31
N GLU A 93 -0.71 -33.68 -25.53
CA GLU A 93 -0.73 -35.11 -25.86
C GLU A 93 0.46 -35.88 -25.28
N GLU A 94 1.64 -35.28 -25.26
CA GLU A 94 2.87 -35.88 -24.72
C GLU A 94 3.83 -34.85 -24.13
N LEU A 95 4.75 -35.31 -23.29
CA LEU A 95 5.83 -34.51 -22.75
C LEU A 95 7.15 -35.29 -22.85
N SER A 96 8.09 -34.77 -23.63
CA SER A 96 9.40 -35.37 -23.88
C SER A 96 10.52 -34.32 -23.83
N GLY A 97 11.77 -34.76 -23.64
CA GLY A 97 12.91 -33.85 -23.57
C GLY A 97 13.10 -33.14 -22.23
N ASN A 98 13.98 -32.13 -22.21
CA ASN A 98 14.35 -31.41 -21.00
C ASN A 98 13.29 -30.37 -20.64
N LEU A 99 12.62 -30.53 -19.50
CA LEU A 99 11.64 -29.57 -19.01
C LEU A 99 12.27 -28.52 -18.10
N ARG A 100 11.91 -27.25 -18.30
CA ARG A 100 12.14 -26.16 -17.36
C ARG A 100 10.80 -25.56 -16.92
N ILE A 101 10.72 -25.13 -15.68
CA ILE A 101 9.53 -24.48 -15.10
C ILE A 101 9.92 -23.09 -14.60
N LYS A 102 9.07 -22.11 -14.88
CA LYS A 102 9.14 -20.77 -14.32
C LYS A 102 7.81 -20.44 -13.65
N LEU A 103 7.89 -19.87 -12.47
CA LEU A 103 6.75 -19.27 -11.79
C LEU A 103 6.88 -17.75 -11.85
N GLU A 104 5.81 -17.06 -12.20
CA GLU A 104 5.71 -15.61 -12.10
C GLU A 104 4.71 -15.25 -11.01
N THR A 105 5.01 -14.17 -10.28
CA THR A 105 4.16 -13.70 -9.18
C THR A 105 3.85 -12.24 -9.33
N SER A 106 2.59 -11.85 -9.15
CA SER A 106 2.21 -10.47 -8.91
C SER A 106 1.52 -10.34 -7.56
N ILE A 107 1.76 -9.24 -6.85
CA ILE A 107 0.96 -8.93 -5.67
C ILE A 107 -0.46 -8.65 -6.18
N MET A 108 -1.42 -9.40 -5.64
CA MET A 108 -2.81 -9.00 -5.67
C MET A 108 -2.99 -8.05 -4.51
N SER A 109 -3.23 -6.77 -4.80
CA SER A 109 -3.46 -5.78 -3.76
C SER A 109 -4.68 -6.21 -2.95
N SER A 110 -4.47 -6.86 -1.81
CA SER A 110 -5.54 -7.25 -0.91
C SER A 110 -5.91 -5.99 -0.13
N CYS A 111 -6.78 -5.16 -0.71
CA CYS A 111 -7.33 -3.96 -0.07
C CYS A 111 -8.28 -4.33 1.08
N LYS A 112 -7.77 -5.11 2.04
CA LYS A 112 -8.50 -5.63 3.20
C LYS A 112 -8.25 -4.73 4.39
N SER A 113 -9.29 -4.58 5.20
CA SER A 113 -9.17 -3.95 6.51
C SER A 113 -8.14 -4.67 7.37
N PHE A 114 -7.39 -3.91 8.16
CA PHE A 114 -6.35 -4.44 9.04
C PHE A 114 -6.35 -3.69 10.38
N THR A 115 -5.75 -4.29 11.39
CA THR A 115 -5.66 -3.71 12.73
C THR A 115 -4.20 -3.52 13.12
N VAL A 116 -3.85 -2.32 13.59
CA VAL A 116 -2.50 -1.97 14.01
C VAL A 116 -2.51 -1.23 15.35
N THR A 117 -1.50 -1.47 16.17
CA THR A 117 -1.30 -0.74 17.42
C THR A 117 -0.27 0.35 17.21
N HIS A 118 -0.72 1.60 17.25
CA HIS A 118 0.15 2.77 17.34
C HIS A 118 0.66 2.85 18.77
N THR A 119 1.98 2.93 18.95
CA THR A 119 2.59 3.11 20.28
C THR A 119 3.08 4.55 20.41
N ALA A 120 2.69 5.23 21.48
CA ALA A 120 3.10 6.61 21.75
C ALA A 120 4.62 6.76 21.68
N GLY A 121 5.10 7.79 21.00
CA GLY A 121 6.52 8.05 20.85
C GLY A 121 6.80 9.09 19.77
N SER A 122 7.90 8.90 19.04
CA SER A 122 8.38 9.89 18.06
C SER A 122 7.53 10.02 16.79
N VAL A 123 6.54 9.13 16.60
CA VAL A 123 5.66 9.12 15.41
C VAL A 123 4.20 9.25 15.84
N ALA A 124 3.68 8.28 16.60
CA ALA A 124 2.31 8.35 17.10
C ALA A 124 2.22 9.20 18.39
N PRO A 125 1.22 10.09 18.51
CA PRO A 125 1.06 10.93 19.70
C PRO A 125 0.54 10.18 20.93
N VAL A 126 -0.16 9.06 20.74
CA VAL A 126 -0.79 8.26 21.80
C VAL A 126 -0.74 6.78 21.47
N THR A 127 -0.73 5.93 22.50
CA THR A 127 -0.83 4.47 22.33
C THR A 127 -2.27 4.07 22.13
N LYS A 128 -2.59 3.46 20.99
CA LYS A 128 -3.92 2.91 20.71
C LYS A 128 -3.92 1.88 19.60
N THR A 129 -4.89 0.97 19.64
CA THR A 129 -5.15 0.01 18.57
C THR A 129 -6.28 0.53 17.68
N VAL A 130 -6.04 0.56 16.38
CA VAL A 130 -6.99 1.07 15.36
C VAL A 130 -7.20 0.00 14.31
N THR A 131 -8.45 -0.24 13.96
CA THR A 131 -8.84 -1.03 12.78
C THR A 131 -9.11 -0.07 11.62
N TYR A 132 -8.26 -0.10 10.60
CA TYR A 132 -8.44 0.67 9.38
C TYR A 132 -9.33 -0.10 8.41
N GLY A 133 -10.39 0.55 7.93
CA GLY A 133 -11.05 0.12 6.71
C GLY A 133 -10.13 0.42 5.52
N VAL A 134 -10.18 -0.42 4.49
CA VAL A 134 -9.45 -0.22 3.23
C VAL A 134 -10.41 -0.35 2.06
N VAL A 135 -10.24 0.51 1.05
CA VAL A 135 -11.02 0.49 -0.18
C VAL A 135 -10.09 0.47 -1.39
N GLU A 136 -10.39 -0.37 -2.39
CA GLU A 136 -9.74 -0.30 -3.70
C GLU A 136 -10.46 0.74 -4.56
N THR A 137 -9.71 1.64 -5.19
CA THR A 137 -10.27 2.60 -6.15
C THR A 137 -9.27 2.99 -7.22
N ASP A 138 -9.78 3.36 -8.39
CA ASP A 138 -9.02 3.84 -9.55
C ASP A 138 -9.00 5.36 -9.69
N LEU A 139 -9.43 6.12 -8.66
CA LEU A 139 -9.41 7.59 -8.65
C LEU A 139 -8.05 8.20 -9.00
N THR A 140 -6.95 7.49 -8.72
CA THR A 140 -5.58 7.90 -9.09
C THR A 140 -5.21 7.62 -10.55
N GLY A 141 -6.15 7.14 -11.38
CA GLY A 141 -5.92 6.66 -12.75
C GLY A 141 -5.46 5.21 -12.84
N SER A 142 -5.24 4.54 -11.70
CA SER A 142 -4.97 3.11 -11.57
C SER A 142 -5.51 2.63 -10.23
N LYS A 143 -5.83 1.34 -10.12
CA LYS A 143 -6.30 0.75 -8.86
C LYS A 143 -5.25 0.86 -7.77
N LYS A 144 -5.63 1.41 -6.62
CA LYS A 144 -4.84 1.51 -5.40
C LYS A 144 -5.70 1.24 -4.18
N CYS A 145 -5.09 0.74 -3.11
CA CYS A 145 -5.75 0.63 -1.81
C CYS A 145 -5.61 1.92 -1.02
N TRP A 146 -6.69 2.38 -0.41
CA TRP A 146 -6.73 3.56 0.45
C TRP A 146 -7.30 3.24 1.81
N ILE A 147 -6.74 3.79 2.89
CA ILE A 147 -7.40 3.73 4.20
C ILE A 147 -8.65 4.62 4.19
N THR A 148 -9.74 4.13 4.79
CA THR A 148 -11.05 4.81 4.71
C THR A 148 -11.30 5.77 5.88
N GLN A 149 -10.34 5.95 6.78
CA GLN A 149 -10.28 7.01 7.79
C GLN A 149 -8.91 7.71 7.81
N ASN A 150 -8.81 8.89 8.44
CA ASN A 150 -7.51 9.58 8.60
C ASN A 150 -6.54 8.69 9.37
N LEU A 151 -5.25 8.79 9.04
CA LEU A 151 -4.23 8.12 9.82
C LEU A 151 -4.36 8.56 11.30
N GLY A 152 -4.35 7.58 12.19
CA GLY A 152 -4.54 7.77 13.61
C GLY A 152 -5.96 8.14 14.04
N ALA A 153 -7.00 8.07 13.19
CA ALA A 153 -8.40 8.22 13.62
C ALA A 153 -8.93 6.92 14.24
N ASP A 154 -9.82 7.03 15.23
CA ASP A 154 -10.44 5.85 15.88
C ASP A 154 -11.47 5.18 14.97
N ARG A 155 -12.09 5.96 14.09
CA ARG A 155 -13.13 5.51 13.17
C ARG A 155 -13.17 6.38 11.92
N GLN A 156 -13.86 5.88 10.89
CA GLN A 156 -14.29 6.70 9.77
C GLN A 156 -15.26 7.81 10.23
N ALA A 157 -15.17 8.96 9.57
CA ALA A 157 -16.08 10.08 9.79
C ALA A 157 -17.54 9.72 9.48
N ARG A 158 -18.47 10.28 10.26
CA ARG A 158 -19.92 10.04 10.12
C ARG A 158 -20.61 11.02 9.17
N SER A 159 -20.01 12.17 8.91
CA SER A 159 -20.48 13.19 7.99
C SER A 159 -19.29 13.96 7.43
N ALA A 160 -19.53 14.74 6.36
CA ALA A 160 -18.53 15.63 5.78
C ALA A 160 -17.99 16.65 6.81
N THR A 161 -18.82 17.03 7.78
CA THR A 161 -18.52 17.99 8.86
C THR A 161 -18.27 17.34 10.23
N ASP A 162 -17.91 16.05 10.30
CA ASP A 162 -17.67 15.34 11.57
C ASP A 162 -16.47 15.94 12.34
N ALA A 163 -16.75 16.93 13.18
CA ALA A 163 -15.75 17.66 13.95
C ALA A 163 -15.22 16.89 15.18
N SER A 164 -15.57 15.61 15.35
CA SER A 164 -15.13 14.83 16.50
C SER A 164 -13.65 14.45 16.40
N GLU A 165 -12.96 14.47 17.54
CA GLU A 165 -11.56 14.02 17.61
C GLU A 165 -11.40 12.57 17.11
N ALA A 166 -12.36 11.71 17.45
CA ALA A 166 -12.39 10.30 17.03
C ALA A 166 -12.31 10.10 15.51
N SER A 167 -12.79 11.06 14.72
CA SER A 167 -12.77 11.02 13.25
C SER A 167 -11.60 11.82 12.64
N ALA A 168 -11.10 12.83 13.34
CA ALA A 168 -10.07 13.73 12.84
C ALA A 168 -8.72 13.03 12.63
N GLY A 169 -8.35 12.11 13.53
CA GLY A 169 -7.06 11.45 13.50
C GLY A 169 -5.92 12.36 13.96
N CYS A 170 -4.70 12.08 13.49
CA CYS A 170 -3.55 12.91 13.83
C CYS A 170 -3.28 13.94 12.73
N TYR A 171 -2.43 14.91 13.05
CA TYR A 171 -1.94 15.96 12.17
C TYR A 171 -0.43 15.86 12.08
N TRP A 172 0.12 16.16 10.91
CA TRP A 172 1.57 16.11 10.69
C TRP A 172 2.05 17.41 10.07
N GLN A 173 3.20 17.90 10.52
CA GLN A 173 3.92 18.93 9.79
C GLN A 173 4.63 18.29 8.60
N PHE A 174 4.79 19.05 7.51
CA PHE A 174 5.33 18.50 6.27
C PHE A 174 6.71 17.86 6.50
N ASN A 175 6.90 16.64 5.99
CA ASN A 175 8.15 15.86 6.12
C ASN A 175 8.64 15.68 7.57
N ARG A 176 7.72 15.67 8.54
CA ARG A 176 8.00 15.35 9.95
C ARG A 176 7.26 14.09 10.37
N LYS A 177 7.99 13.16 11.00
CA LYS A 177 7.41 11.93 11.52
C LYS A 177 6.45 12.14 12.70
N GLN A 178 6.64 13.21 13.49
CA GLN A 178 5.83 13.45 14.69
C GLN A 178 4.38 13.80 14.33
N GLY A 179 3.47 12.89 14.67
CA GLY A 179 2.04 13.14 14.64
C GLY A 179 1.58 13.88 15.90
N TYR A 180 0.53 14.69 15.73
CA TYR A 180 -0.14 15.43 16.78
C TYR A 180 -1.62 15.05 16.83
N LYS A 181 -2.14 14.76 18.00
CA LYS A 181 -3.56 14.63 18.30
C LYS A 181 -4.07 15.96 18.87
N HIS A 182 -5.31 16.35 18.59
CA HIS A 182 -5.92 17.52 19.22
C HIS A 182 -7.37 17.26 19.61
N ASP A 183 -7.71 17.42 20.89
CA ASP A 183 -9.05 17.13 21.44
C ASP A 183 -10.06 18.30 21.33
N GLY A 184 -9.61 19.41 20.73
CA GLY A 184 -10.36 20.65 20.61
C GLY A 184 -9.90 21.73 21.60
N LYS A 185 -9.07 21.38 22.58
CA LYS A 185 -8.46 22.30 23.55
C LYS A 185 -6.95 22.13 23.64
N THR A 186 -6.47 20.89 23.64
CA THR A 186 -5.08 20.53 23.91
C THR A 186 -4.47 19.73 22.76
N ARG A 187 -3.28 20.14 22.32
CA ARG A 187 -2.42 19.38 21.40
C ARG A 187 -1.60 18.35 22.17
N THR A 188 -1.59 17.10 21.71
CA THR A 188 -0.79 16.00 22.25
C THR A 188 0.08 15.38 21.16
N PRO A 189 1.41 15.32 21.32
CA PRO A 189 2.17 15.90 22.42
C PRO A 189 2.15 17.43 22.34
N ASN A 190 2.26 18.09 23.50
CA ASN A 190 2.41 19.55 23.57
C ASN A 190 3.89 19.96 23.47
N THR A 191 4.60 19.42 22.49
CA THR A 191 5.98 19.83 22.20
C THR A 191 5.98 21.24 21.59
N THR A 192 7.14 21.89 21.65
CA THR A 192 7.36 23.17 20.96
C THR A 192 6.96 23.05 19.49
N TRP A 193 6.12 23.98 19.03
CA TRP A 193 5.66 24.00 17.66
C TRP A 193 6.73 24.55 16.73
N ILE A 194 6.95 23.90 15.59
CA ILE A 194 7.90 24.38 14.57
C ILE A 194 7.14 25.38 13.68
N THR A 195 7.42 26.67 13.86
CA THR A 195 6.64 27.72 13.19
C THR A 195 6.96 27.92 11.71
N SER A 196 8.14 27.46 11.29
CA SER A 196 8.59 27.54 9.90
C SER A 196 9.51 26.38 9.57
N ILE A 197 9.29 25.76 8.41
CA ILE A 197 10.09 24.66 7.89
C ILE A 197 10.59 25.07 6.51
N TYR A 198 11.92 25.14 6.35
CA TYR A 198 12.57 25.46 5.08
C TYR A 198 13.44 24.28 4.65
N GLU A 199 13.02 23.55 3.64
CA GLU A 199 13.76 22.43 3.06
C GLU A 199 13.37 22.26 1.60
N ASN A 200 14.31 21.82 0.75
CA ASN A 200 14.05 21.56 -0.67
C ASN A 200 14.00 20.03 -0.92
N SER A 201 13.02 19.36 -0.33
CA SER A 201 12.77 17.92 -0.42
C SER A 201 11.28 17.62 -0.38
N ASP A 202 10.88 16.64 -1.19
CA ASP A 202 9.64 15.88 -0.99
C ASP A 202 9.70 15.13 0.35
N TRP A 203 8.55 14.58 0.76
CA TRP A 203 8.45 13.73 1.92
C TRP A 203 9.31 12.48 1.75
N LEU A 204 10.27 12.30 2.65
CA LEU A 204 11.17 11.15 2.60
C LEU A 204 10.50 9.92 3.22
N PRO A 205 10.74 8.70 2.71
CA PRO A 205 10.18 7.48 3.31
C PRO A 205 10.48 7.32 4.81
N ALA A 206 11.66 7.79 5.26
CA ALA A 206 12.06 7.76 6.67
C ALA A 206 11.22 8.69 7.58
N ASN A 207 10.48 9.63 6.99
CA ASN A 207 9.59 10.55 7.69
C ASN A 207 8.11 10.27 7.39
N ASP A 208 7.78 9.40 6.44
CA ASP A 208 6.42 9.12 5.98
C ASP A 208 5.62 8.41 7.09
N PRO A 209 4.63 9.05 7.72
CA PRO A 209 3.87 8.44 8.80
C PRO A 209 3.03 7.24 8.35
N CYS A 210 2.64 7.15 7.07
CA CYS A 210 1.95 5.98 6.55
C CYS A 210 2.88 4.77 6.56
N ALA A 211 4.10 4.92 6.04
CA ALA A 211 5.09 3.85 6.03
C ALA A 211 5.50 3.45 7.46
N LEU A 212 5.72 4.46 8.32
CA LEU A 212 6.19 4.25 9.69
C LEU A 212 5.14 3.62 10.61
N LEU A 213 3.85 3.88 10.39
CA LEU A 213 2.77 3.41 11.27
C LEU A 213 1.96 2.24 10.70
N LEU A 214 1.88 2.09 9.38
CA LEU A 214 1.10 1.03 8.74
C LEU A 214 1.98 -0.05 8.10
N GLY A 215 3.29 0.19 7.99
CA GLY A 215 4.26 -0.75 7.44
C GLY A 215 4.57 -0.52 5.97
N SER A 216 5.46 -1.36 5.45
CA SER A 216 5.97 -1.27 4.07
C SER A 216 4.85 -1.31 3.03
N GLY A 217 4.94 -0.42 2.04
CA GLY A 217 3.97 -0.28 0.95
C GLY A 217 2.95 0.85 1.16
N TRP A 218 2.63 1.20 2.41
CA TRP A 218 1.81 2.38 2.68
C TRP A 218 2.62 3.67 2.58
N ARG A 219 2.04 4.69 1.95
CA ARG A 219 2.67 6.00 1.78
C ARG A 219 1.64 7.12 1.70
N LEU A 220 2.11 8.36 1.83
CA LEU A 220 1.32 9.53 1.43
C LEU A 220 1.03 9.51 -0.08
N PRO A 221 -0.10 10.09 -0.52
CA PRO A 221 -0.34 10.38 -1.93
C PRO A 221 0.58 11.50 -2.40
N THR A 222 1.02 11.42 -3.65
CA THR A 222 1.78 12.48 -4.34
C THR A 222 0.85 13.59 -4.85
N PHE A 223 1.43 14.70 -5.30
CA PHE A 223 0.67 15.81 -5.89
C PHE A 223 -0.14 15.34 -7.10
N ALA A 224 0.50 14.56 -7.98
CA ALA A 224 -0.15 14.02 -9.17
C ALA A 224 -1.33 13.08 -8.82
N GLU A 225 -1.20 12.28 -7.76
CA GLU A 225 -2.28 11.41 -7.30
C GLU A 225 -3.44 12.20 -6.71
N TRP A 226 -3.18 13.28 -5.95
CA TRP A 226 -4.25 14.15 -5.47
C TRP A 226 -4.95 14.89 -6.60
N GLU A 227 -4.20 15.50 -7.53
CA GLU A 227 -4.76 16.16 -8.73
C GLU A 227 -5.65 15.21 -9.52
N LYS A 228 -5.18 13.97 -9.74
CA LYS A 228 -5.94 12.99 -10.49
C LYS A 228 -7.18 12.52 -9.73
N THR A 229 -7.06 12.31 -8.42
CA THR A 229 -8.15 11.91 -7.54
C THR A 229 -9.24 12.98 -7.47
N TYR A 230 -8.84 14.24 -7.31
CA TYR A 230 -9.71 15.41 -7.33
C TYR A 230 -10.46 15.51 -8.68
N ALA A 231 -9.73 15.48 -9.79
CA ALA A 231 -10.32 15.62 -11.13
C ALA A 231 -11.23 14.45 -11.51
N THR A 232 -10.85 13.22 -11.15
CA THR A 232 -11.62 12.00 -11.46
C THR A 232 -12.82 11.86 -10.52
N GLY A 233 -12.68 12.32 -9.28
CA GLY A 233 -13.75 12.33 -8.28
C GLY A 233 -14.83 13.37 -8.55
N GLY A 234 -14.52 14.42 -9.33
CA GLY A 234 -15.45 15.53 -9.58
C GLY A 234 -15.81 16.25 -8.29
N TRP A 235 -14.82 16.56 -7.46
CA TRP A 235 -15.02 17.14 -6.13
C TRP A 235 -14.95 18.66 -6.18
N ASP A 236 -16.10 19.32 -6.27
CA ASP A 236 -16.26 20.76 -6.20
C ASP A 236 -16.39 21.27 -4.75
N ASN A 237 -16.81 20.43 -3.80
CA ASN A 237 -17.01 20.80 -2.39
C ASN A 237 -16.86 19.61 -1.43
N LEU A 238 -16.92 19.88 -0.11
CA LEU A 238 -16.73 18.83 0.91
C LEU A 238 -17.75 17.69 0.82
N ASP A 239 -19.00 17.94 0.40
CA ASP A 239 -20.04 16.91 0.37
C ASP A 239 -19.69 15.85 -0.68
N GLU A 240 -19.13 16.23 -1.82
CA GLU A 240 -18.65 15.28 -2.85
C GLU A 240 -17.42 14.51 -2.38
N THR A 241 -16.47 15.16 -1.71
CA THR A 241 -15.31 14.46 -1.14
C THR A 241 -15.74 13.40 -0.11
N PHE A 242 -16.79 13.68 0.67
CA PHE A 242 -17.34 12.76 1.66
C PHE A 242 -18.23 11.67 1.04
N ASN A 243 -19.01 12.00 0.01
CA ASN A 243 -19.82 11.02 -0.72
C ASN A 243 -18.98 10.09 -1.61
N SER A 244 -17.71 10.44 -1.86
CA SER A 244 -16.76 9.56 -2.53
C SER A 244 -16.45 8.30 -1.74
N VAL A 245 -15.84 7.32 -2.41
CA VAL A 245 -15.35 6.08 -1.77
C VAL A 245 -14.34 6.33 -0.65
N LEU A 246 -13.63 7.47 -0.65
CA LEU A 246 -12.62 7.80 0.34
C LEU A 246 -13.19 8.43 1.62
N LYS A 247 -14.42 8.97 1.56
CA LYS A 247 -15.10 9.62 2.69
C LYS A 247 -14.21 10.63 3.42
N LEU A 248 -13.57 11.51 2.65
CA LEU A 248 -12.77 12.59 3.22
C LEU A 248 -13.71 13.57 3.92
N HIS A 249 -13.26 14.14 5.03
CA HIS A 249 -14.08 15.02 5.86
C HIS A 249 -13.28 16.22 6.36
N ALA A 250 -13.99 17.23 6.84
CA ALA A 250 -13.49 18.47 7.38
C ALA A 250 -12.79 18.29 8.74
N ALA A 251 -11.60 17.67 8.71
CA ALA A 251 -10.80 17.42 9.91
C ALA A 251 -10.12 18.69 10.46
N GLY A 252 -10.16 19.82 9.74
CA GLY A 252 -9.41 21.02 10.06
C GLY A 252 -7.90 20.82 9.98
N PHE A 253 -7.14 21.70 10.62
CA PHE A 253 -5.68 21.64 10.66
C PHE A 253 -5.09 22.33 11.89
N LEU A 254 -3.78 22.15 12.11
CA LEU A 254 -3.01 22.89 13.11
C LEU A 254 -2.25 24.04 12.45
N PHE A 255 -2.51 25.26 12.91
CA PHE A 255 -2.04 26.49 12.29
C PHE A 255 -0.52 26.67 12.44
N HIS A 256 0.19 27.10 11.40
CA HIS A 256 1.66 27.09 11.43
C HIS A 256 2.28 28.03 12.49
N SER A 257 1.62 29.09 12.94
CA SER A 257 2.25 30.05 13.87
C SER A 257 2.32 29.56 15.33
N ASP A 258 1.39 28.72 15.75
CA ASP A 258 1.27 28.27 17.15
C ASP A 258 0.82 26.80 17.31
N GLY A 259 0.38 26.17 16.21
CA GLY A 259 -0.19 24.84 16.13
C GLY A 259 -1.53 24.71 16.86
N SER A 260 -2.28 25.80 16.94
CA SER A 260 -3.68 25.82 17.36
C SER A 260 -4.57 25.12 16.33
N LEU A 261 -5.59 24.43 16.80
CA LEU A 261 -6.57 23.79 15.93
C LEU A 261 -7.49 24.84 15.29
N SER A 262 -7.63 24.78 13.97
CA SER A 262 -8.51 25.66 13.19
C SER A 262 -9.36 24.86 12.21
N TYR A 263 -10.55 25.38 11.89
CA TYR A 263 -11.46 24.91 10.83
C TYR A 263 -11.93 23.44 10.90
N ARG A 264 -11.82 22.80 12.07
CA ARG A 264 -12.39 21.45 12.24
C ARG A 264 -13.92 21.52 12.16
N GLY A 265 -14.50 20.72 11.27
CA GLY A 265 -15.92 20.72 10.95
C GLY A 265 -16.32 21.63 9.78
N SER A 266 -15.40 22.44 9.23
CA SER A 266 -15.66 23.32 8.08
C SER A 266 -14.76 23.02 6.88
N ASP A 267 -13.46 22.73 7.11
CA ASP A 267 -12.47 22.56 6.05
C ASP A 267 -11.64 21.28 6.25
N GLY A 268 -11.27 20.64 5.15
CA GLY A 268 -10.42 19.45 5.12
C GLY A 268 -9.11 19.71 4.40
N LEU A 269 -8.00 19.62 5.12
CA LEU A 269 -6.65 19.81 4.57
C LEU A 269 -5.84 18.54 4.70
N TYR A 270 -5.34 18.03 3.58
CA TYR A 270 -4.69 16.72 3.47
C TYR A 270 -3.37 16.82 2.72
N TRP A 271 -2.28 16.40 3.37
CA TRP A 271 -0.95 16.50 2.76
C TRP A 271 -0.81 15.64 1.49
N SER A 272 -0.10 16.19 0.52
CA SER A 272 0.68 15.44 -0.46
C SER A 272 2.08 15.14 0.09
N SER A 273 2.72 14.10 -0.43
CA SER A 273 4.15 13.86 -0.24
C SER A 273 5.03 14.81 -1.06
N SER A 274 4.47 15.52 -2.04
CA SER A 274 5.22 16.38 -2.95
C SER A 274 5.42 17.79 -2.40
N GLN A 275 6.63 18.29 -2.51
CA GLN A 275 6.96 19.67 -2.23
C GLN A 275 6.50 20.59 -3.37
N TYR A 276 6.13 21.83 -3.02
CA TYR A 276 6.06 22.92 -3.98
C TYR A 276 7.36 23.74 -4.02
N VAL A 277 7.68 24.44 -2.93
CA VAL A 277 8.91 25.23 -2.75
C VAL A 277 9.49 25.00 -1.35
N SER A 278 10.57 25.71 -1.00
CA SER A 278 11.31 25.48 0.25
C SER A 278 10.44 25.46 1.51
N ASP A 279 9.41 26.31 1.55
CA ASP A 279 8.54 26.54 2.70
C ASP A 279 7.09 26.12 2.46
N PHE A 280 6.74 25.62 1.27
CA PHE A 280 5.39 25.17 0.91
C PHE A 280 5.37 23.72 0.42
N GLY A 281 4.40 22.95 0.91
CA GLY A 281 4.09 21.61 0.42
C GLY A 281 2.75 21.61 -0.33
N TRP A 282 2.56 20.67 -1.24
CA TRP A 282 1.25 20.47 -1.88
C TRP A 282 0.27 19.79 -0.93
N TYR A 283 -1.01 20.14 -1.03
CA TYR A 283 -2.08 19.55 -0.23
C TYR A 283 -3.41 19.59 -1.00
N LEU A 284 -4.33 18.69 -0.65
CA LEU A 284 -5.73 18.79 -1.04
C LEU A 284 -6.46 19.65 0.00
N ASP A 285 -7.22 20.64 -0.48
CA ASP A 285 -8.09 21.52 0.29
C ASP A 285 -9.54 21.34 -0.15
N PHE A 286 -10.47 21.37 0.80
CA PHE A 286 -11.89 21.43 0.50
C PHE A 286 -12.70 22.02 1.65
N GLY A 287 -13.75 22.76 1.30
CA GLY A 287 -14.72 23.34 2.21
C GLY A 287 -16.13 23.34 1.60
N SER A 288 -17.02 24.19 2.12
CA SER A 288 -18.45 24.20 1.71
C SER A 288 -18.69 24.60 0.26
N SER A 289 -17.79 25.39 -0.33
CA SER A 289 -18.03 26.02 -1.64
C SER A 289 -16.93 25.76 -2.67
N CYS A 290 -15.83 25.11 -2.27
CA CYS A 290 -14.73 24.81 -3.16
C CYS A 290 -13.92 23.60 -2.66
N SER A 291 -13.21 23.00 -3.60
CA SER A 291 -12.22 21.94 -3.40
C SER A 291 -11.16 22.12 -4.48
N TYR A 292 -9.88 21.96 -4.14
CA TYR A 292 -8.76 22.11 -5.07
C TYR A 292 -7.47 21.50 -4.49
N VAL A 293 -6.47 21.26 -5.34
CA VAL A 293 -5.11 20.94 -4.90
C VAL A 293 -4.28 22.22 -4.93
N GLY A 294 -3.77 22.61 -3.78
CA GLY A 294 -3.03 23.86 -3.58
C GLY A 294 -1.70 23.62 -2.87
N SER A 295 -1.02 24.71 -2.53
CA SER A 295 0.18 24.63 -1.69
C SER A 295 0.03 25.52 -0.45
N TYR A 296 0.58 25.07 0.68
CA TYR A 296 0.51 25.82 1.93
C TYR A 296 1.77 25.63 2.78
N TYR A 297 1.94 26.46 3.82
CA TYR A 297 3.16 26.46 4.62
C TYR A 297 3.41 25.09 5.24
N LYS A 298 4.63 24.57 5.08
CA LYS A 298 5.09 23.29 5.62
C LYS A 298 4.97 23.17 7.14
N GLY A 299 4.97 24.32 7.83
CA GLY A 299 4.77 24.40 9.28
C GLY A 299 3.35 24.07 9.75
N ASN A 300 2.34 23.96 8.88
CA ASN A 300 1.00 23.54 9.29
C ASN A 300 0.94 22.04 9.59
N GLY A 301 0.06 21.66 10.51
CA GLY A 301 -0.31 20.28 10.73
C GLY A 301 -1.54 19.90 9.92
N HIS A 302 -1.40 19.15 8.83
CA HIS A 302 -2.54 18.65 8.05
C HIS A 302 -2.77 17.17 8.29
N SER A 303 -3.98 16.71 7.94
CA SER A 303 -4.34 15.29 8.00
C SER A 303 -3.58 14.51 6.93
N VAL A 304 -3.43 13.21 7.15
CA VAL A 304 -2.81 12.28 6.19
C VAL A 304 -3.78 11.16 5.86
N ARG A 305 -3.87 10.85 4.56
CA ARG A 305 -4.70 9.78 4.02
C ARG A 305 -3.82 8.81 3.22
N CYS A 306 -3.53 7.65 3.80
CA CYS A 306 -2.56 6.71 3.24
C CYS A 306 -3.12 5.90 2.08
N LEU A 307 -2.24 5.61 1.12
CA LEU A 307 -2.51 4.69 0.02
C LEU A 307 -1.37 3.67 -0.15
N ARG A 308 -1.66 2.58 -0.85
CA ARG A 308 -0.71 1.54 -1.27
C ARG A 308 -1.05 1.08 -2.69
N ASP A 309 -0.02 0.74 -3.45
CA ASP A 309 -0.15 0.19 -4.82
C ASP A 309 -0.73 -1.23 -4.86
#